data_AF-A0A7C4V683-F1
#
_entry.id   AF-A0A7C4V683-F1
#
_cell.length_a   1.000
_cell.length_b   1.000
_cell.length_c   1.000
_cell.angle_alpha   90.00
_cell.angle_beta   90.00
_cell.angle_gamma   90.00
#
_symmetry.space_group_name_H-M   'P 1'
#
loop_
_entity.id
_entity.type
_entity.pdbx_description
1 polymer ?
#
loop_
_entity_poly.entity_id
_entity_poly.type
_entity_poly.pdbx_seq_one_letter_code
_entity_poly.pdbx_strand_id
1 'polypeptide(L)'
;MDSLETKMQYSWDLLMNSYLHPRIARRPILDERVSTASYTFTTQQVMVNPNYIQLLVNRGVTEDTAIFGILDHEIGHYAVHPRTLASYLVLAEAAHCHYPNDTREVQNSLVNYYSDAAVNLWRMGYKESGNALRQTRAALVGNDDVFDVLTGLYDRQIPFFQTPFFSSQKYLADKEKYDWRIKELQMVDFMNTKQEMFHLYRFGEAIIDLLRKQEQSGTDCNNPFGDCDNEEGNAKSRTAKGQQKIQSKNTTFEDVTGQDLEAALRQIATERPLWQYQRIKKFVESELGKKTSGVQSRQPASSRMIGLEQGDLQWNNELIDYYKKNQKEWECTFIKSQ
;
A
#
# COMPACT_ATOMS: atom_id res chain seq x y z
N MET A 1 -24.31 -6.54 25.80
CA MET A 1 -23.39 -5.92 24.84
C MET A 1 -22.96 -7.01 23.89
N ASP A 2 -23.04 -6.77 22.59
CA ASP A 2 -22.63 -7.77 21.59
C ASP A 2 -21.11 -7.96 21.63
N SER A 3 -20.64 -9.17 21.31
CA SER A 3 -19.19 -9.43 21.25
C SER A 3 -18.57 -8.70 20.06
N LEU A 4 -17.25 -8.47 20.12
CA LEU A 4 -16.52 -7.85 19.02
C LEU A 4 -16.64 -8.66 17.72
N GLU A 5 -16.63 -10.01 17.79
CA GLU A 5 -16.87 -10.84 16.60
C GLU A 5 -18.28 -10.65 16.04
N THR A 6 -19.29 -10.51 16.90
CA THR A 6 -20.68 -10.34 16.47
C THR A 6 -20.84 -9.02 15.70
N LYS A 7 -20.26 -7.93 16.22
CA LYS A 7 -20.24 -6.63 15.55
C LYS A 7 -19.46 -6.66 14.24
N MET A 8 -18.32 -7.35 14.22
CA MET A 8 -17.50 -7.52 13.02
C MET A 8 -18.24 -8.29 11.93
N GLN A 9 -18.97 -9.36 12.30
CA GLN A 9 -19.80 -10.12 11.37
C GLN A 9 -20.97 -9.30 10.83
N TYR A 10 -21.63 -8.51 11.68
CA TYR A 10 -22.70 -7.61 11.25
C TYR A 10 -22.19 -6.55 10.25
N SER A 11 -21.09 -5.86 10.59
CA SER A 11 -20.46 -4.88 9.69
C SER A 11 -19.99 -5.52 8.37
N TRP A 12 -19.47 -6.75 8.43
CA TRP A 12 -19.10 -7.51 7.24
C TRP A 12 -20.31 -7.78 6.33
N ASP A 13 -21.42 -8.23 6.89
CA ASP A 13 -22.64 -8.52 6.12
C ASP A 13 -23.22 -7.24 5.49
N LEU A 14 -23.16 -6.10 6.19
CA LEU A 14 -23.51 -4.79 5.62
C LEU A 14 -22.60 -4.41 4.45
N LEU A 15 -21.28 -4.56 4.61
CA LEU A 15 -20.29 -4.27 3.58
C LEU A 15 -20.46 -5.17 2.36
N MET A 16 -20.62 -6.48 2.53
CA MET A 16 -20.79 -7.40 1.41
C MET A 16 -22.06 -7.13 0.58
N ASN A 17 -23.05 -6.46 1.15
CA ASN A 17 -24.24 -6.03 0.41
C ASN A 17 -24.01 -4.74 -0.40
N SER A 18 -22.95 -3.96 -0.11
CA SER A 18 -22.62 -2.74 -0.84
C SER A 18 -21.62 -2.96 -2.00
N TYR A 19 -20.95 -4.11 -2.07
CA TYR A 19 -20.04 -4.44 -3.18
C TYR A 19 -20.71 -5.27 -4.28
N LEU A 20 -20.52 -4.87 -5.54
CA LEU A 20 -20.97 -5.60 -6.74
C LEU A 20 -19.93 -6.62 -7.24
N HIS A 21 -19.08 -7.16 -6.36
CA HIS A 21 -17.97 -8.06 -6.69
C HIS A 21 -18.27 -9.52 -6.29
N PRO A 22 -17.52 -10.52 -6.80
CA PRO A 22 -17.63 -11.88 -6.30
C PRO A 22 -17.51 -11.88 -4.78
N ARG A 23 -18.46 -12.54 -4.10
CA ARG A 23 -18.47 -12.59 -2.63
C ARG A 23 -17.15 -13.18 -2.14
N ILE A 24 -16.46 -12.43 -1.29
CA ILE A 24 -15.32 -12.93 -0.53
C ILE A 24 -15.83 -14.08 0.34
N ALA A 25 -15.33 -15.28 0.09
CA ALA A 25 -15.92 -16.50 0.64
C ALA A 25 -15.73 -16.62 2.15
N ARG A 26 -14.67 -16.02 2.71
CA ARG A 26 -14.34 -16.10 4.14
C ARG A 26 -14.75 -14.85 4.89
N ARG A 27 -15.37 -15.05 6.06
CA ARG A 27 -15.66 -13.98 7.01
C ARG A 27 -14.37 -13.47 7.67
N PRO A 28 -14.32 -12.20 8.09
CA PRO A 28 -13.18 -11.64 8.80
C PRO A 28 -12.97 -12.35 10.14
N ILE A 29 -11.72 -12.36 10.60
CA ILE A 29 -11.33 -12.90 11.91
C ILE A 29 -10.56 -11.87 12.71
N LEU A 30 -10.60 -11.99 14.03
CA LEU A 30 -9.72 -11.26 14.92
C LEU A 30 -8.37 -11.98 15.00
N ASP A 31 -7.27 -11.26 14.80
CA ASP A 31 -5.92 -11.81 14.86
C ASP A 31 -4.96 -10.79 15.47
N GLU A 32 -4.45 -11.06 16.67
CA GLU A 32 -3.50 -10.17 17.36
C GLU A 32 -2.10 -10.19 16.72
N ARG A 33 -1.81 -11.14 15.82
CA ARG A 33 -0.52 -11.26 15.16
C ARG A 33 -0.33 -10.25 14.02
N VAL A 34 -1.43 -9.73 13.46
CA VAL A 34 -1.37 -8.62 12.50
C VAL A 34 -1.29 -7.29 13.26
N SER A 35 -0.73 -6.25 12.65
CA SER A 35 -0.50 -4.97 13.32
C SER A 35 -1.77 -4.14 13.49
N THR A 36 -2.61 -4.10 12.45
CA THR A 36 -3.77 -3.23 12.31
C THR A 36 -4.92 -4.08 11.77
N ALA A 37 -4.86 -4.35 10.48
CA ALA A 37 -5.66 -5.28 9.75
C ALA A 37 -4.88 -5.67 8.48
N SER A 38 -5.26 -6.76 7.85
CA SER A 38 -4.66 -7.23 6.61
C SER A 38 -5.66 -8.06 5.84
N TYR A 39 -5.73 -7.84 4.54
CA TYR A 39 -6.33 -8.78 3.60
C TYR A 39 -5.26 -9.71 3.02
N THR A 40 -5.49 -11.02 3.15
CA THR A 40 -4.66 -12.01 2.45
C THR A 40 -5.35 -12.51 1.18
N PHE A 41 -4.66 -12.38 0.05
CA PHE A 41 -5.14 -12.88 -1.24
C PHE A 41 -5.25 -14.41 -1.29
N THR A 42 -4.46 -15.11 -0.46
CA THR A 42 -4.39 -16.58 -0.43
C THR A 42 -5.67 -17.19 0.14
N THR A 43 -6.10 -16.72 1.32
CA THR A 43 -7.32 -17.24 1.94
C THR A 43 -8.54 -16.38 1.65
N GLN A 44 -8.35 -15.23 0.98
CA GLN A 44 -9.38 -14.21 0.78
C GLN A 44 -10.06 -13.87 2.11
N GLN A 45 -9.25 -13.60 3.12
CA GLN A 45 -9.72 -13.35 4.48
C GLN A 45 -9.14 -12.04 4.98
N VAL A 46 -9.99 -11.25 5.63
CA VAL A 46 -9.58 -10.08 6.39
C VAL A 46 -9.26 -10.50 7.82
N MET A 47 -8.07 -10.16 8.28
CA MET A 47 -7.63 -10.31 9.67
C MET A 47 -7.60 -8.93 10.31
N VAL A 48 -8.18 -8.77 11.50
CA VAL A 48 -8.22 -7.49 12.20
C VAL A 48 -7.63 -7.64 13.60
N ASN A 49 -6.69 -6.76 13.97
CA ASN A 49 -6.16 -6.74 15.32
C ASN A 49 -7.16 -6.05 16.27
N PRO A 50 -7.67 -6.75 17.31
CA PRO A 50 -8.60 -6.15 18.26
C PRO A 50 -8.01 -4.96 19.04
N ASN A 51 -6.70 -4.97 19.33
CA ASN A 51 -6.01 -3.86 20.00
C ASN A 51 -6.02 -2.59 19.15
N TYR A 52 -6.02 -2.73 17.83
CA TYR A 52 -6.10 -1.61 16.91
C TYR A 52 -7.50 -0.97 16.90
N ILE A 53 -8.55 -1.78 16.98
CA ILE A 53 -9.92 -1.28 17.16
C ILE A 53 -10.00 -0.49 18.47
N GLN A 54 -9.49 -1.06 19.57
CA GLN A 54 -9.50 -0.39 20.87
C GLN A 54 -8.70 0.91 20.86
N LEU A 55 -7.58 0.97 20.12
CA LEU A 55 -6.83 2.20 19.92
C LEU A 55 -7.69 3.30 19.26
N LEU A 56 -8.41 2.97 18.19
CA LEU A 56 -9.31 3.91 17.52
C LEU A 56 -10.43 4.38 18.44
N VAL A 57 -10.99 3.47 19.23
CA VAL A 57 -12.03 3.77 20.23
C VAL A 57 -11.51 4.72 21.30
N ASN A 58 -10.31 4.45 21.84
CA ASN A 58 -9.66 5.31 22.81
C ASN A 58 -9.33 6.71 22.26
N ARG A 59 -9.31 6.87 20.93
CA ARG A 59 -9.09 8.12 20.22
C ARG A 59 -10.39 8.77 19.73
N GLY A 60 -11.55 8.28 20.18
CA GLY A 60 -12.85 8.93 19.99
C GLY A 60 -13.67 8.42 18.80
N VAL A 61 -13.21 7.38 18.09
CA VAL A 61 -14.02 6.72 17.05
C VAL A 61 -15.00 5.76 17.74
N THR A 62 -16.25 5.68 17.29
CA THR A 62 -17.15 4.65 17.82
C THR A 62 -16.65 3.26 17.41
N GLU A 63 -16.86 2.23 18.22
CA GLU A 63 -16.42 0.86 17.90
C GLU A 63 -16.99 0.38 16.56
N ASP A 64 -18.27 0.64 16.29
CA ASP A 64 -18.94 0.25 15.06
C ASP A 64 -18.34 0.98 13.85
N THR A 65 -18.05 2.29 13.97
CA THR A 65 -17.35 3.07 12.93
C THR A 65 -15.94 2.54 12.69
N ALA A 66 -15.21 2.17 13.75
CA ALA A 66 -13.86 1.64 13.65
C ALA A 66 -13.84 0.31 12.91
N ILE A 67 -14.69 -0.63 13.30
CA ILE A 67 -14.85 -1.93 12.64
C ILE A 67 -15.23 -1.74 11.17
N PHE A 68 -16.27 -0.95 10.89
CA PHE A 68 -16.73 -0.73 9.53
C PHE A 68 -15.64 -0.09 8.66
N GLY A 69 -14.99 0.96 9.16
CA GLY A 69 -13.93 1.66 8.43
C GLY A 69 -12.70 0.80 8.15
N ILE A 70 -12.31 -0.07 9.09
CA ILE A 70 -11.22 -1.05 8.88
C ILE A 70 -11.62 -2.06 7.81
N LEU A 71 -12.77 -2.71 7.96
CA LEU A 71 -13.21 -3.73 7.01
C LEU A 71 -13.40 -3.15 5.61
N ASP A 72 -13.98 -1.95 5.48
CA ASP A 72 -14.17 -1.26 4.21
C ASP A 72 -12.84 -0.96 3.50
N HIS A 73 -11.81 -0.58 4.27
CA HIS A 73 -10.46 -0.38 3.76
C HIS A 73 -9.86 -1.69 3.23
N GLU A 74 -9.84 -2.75 4.05
CA GLU A 74 -9.23 -4.03 3.69
C GLU A 74 -9.93 -4.68 2.49
N ILE A 75 -11.27 -4.62 2.42
CA ILE A 75 -12.02 -5.07 1.25
C ILE A 75 -11.69 -4.18 0.03
N GLY A 76 -11.36 -2.91 0.22
CA GLY A 76 -10.94 -1.99 -0.85
C GLY A 76 -9.72 -2.48 -1.63
N HIS A 77 -8.79 -3.16 -0.98
CA HIS A 77 -7.64 -3.80 -1.63
C HIS A 77 -8.05 -4.95 -2.58
N TYR A 78 -9.26 -5.48 -2.45
CA TYR A 78 -9.79 -6.56 -3.28
C TYR A 78 -10.88 -6.09 -4.26
N ALA A 79 -11.89 -5.39 -3.77
CA ALA A 79 -13.10 -5.08 -4.53
C ALA A 79 -12.89 -3.91 -5.48
N VAL A 80 -12.15 -2.89 -5.06
CA VAL A 80 -12.17 -1.58 -5.71
C VAL A 80 -11.02 -1.41 -6.67
N HIS A 81 -9.81 -1.62 -6.15
CA HIS A 81 -8.66 -1.91 -6.95
C HIS A 81 -8.47 -3.38 -6.77
N PRO A 82 -9.02 -4.27 -7.62
CA PRO A 82 -8.62 -5.66 -7.64
C PRO A 82 -7.16 -5.69 -8.08
N ARG A 83 -6.27 -5.35 -7.15
CA ARG A 83 -4.85 -5.59 -7.25
C ARG A 83 -4.77 -7.08 -7.12
N THR A 84 -4.83 -7.71 -8.27
CA THR A 84 -4.45 -9.09 -8.39
C THR A 84 -3.05 -9.23 -7.81
N LEU A 85 -2.72 -10.41 -7.32
CA LEU A 85 -1.36 -10.74 -6.95
C LEU A 85 -0.36 -10.35 -8.08
N ALA A 86 -0.80 -10.41 -9.35
CA ALA A 86 -0.03 -9.91 -10.49
C ALA A 86 0.33 -8.42 -10.41
N SER A 87 -0.61 -7.55 -10.07
CA SER A 87 -0.34 -6.11 -9.90
C SER A 87 0.66 -5.86 -8.78
N TYR A 88 0.51 -6.55 -7.64
CA TYR A 88 1.43 -6.41 -6.51
C TYR A 88 2.84 -6.89 -6.87
N LEU A 89 2.96 -7.99 -7.62
CA LEU A 89 4.24 -8.50 -8.13
C LEU A 89 4.93 -7.53 -9.08
N VAL A 90 4.17 -6.86 -9.95
CA VAL A 90 4.70 -5.80 -10.83
C VAL A 90 5.26 -4.64 -10.02
N LEU A 91 4.54 -4.19 -8.99
CA LEU A 91 4.98 -3.09 -8.13
C LEU A 91 6.20 -3.46 -7.28
N ALA A 92 6.22 -4.68 -6.74
CA ALA A 92 7.36 -5.17 -5.96
C ALA A 92 8.63 -5.30 -6.80
N GLU A 93 8.53 -5.81 -8.03
CA GLU A 93 9.68 -5.85 -8.96
C GLU A 93 10.15 -4.44 -9.33
N ALA A 94 9.22 -3.52 -9.58
CA ALA A 94 9.55 -2.12 -9.86
C ALA A 94 10.26 -1.45 -8.67
N ALA A 95 9.77 -1.64 -7.44
CA ALA A 95 10.43 -1.15 -6.23
C ALA A 95 11.84 -1.72 -6.08
N HIS A 96 12.00 -3.04 -6.28
CA HIS A 96 13.30 -3.69 -6.24
C HIS A 96 14.29 -3.11 -7.26
N CYS A 97 13.83 -2.84 -8.47
CA CYS A 97 14.67 -2.34 -9.55
C CYS A 97 15.02 -0.86 -9.43
N HIS A 98 14.11 -0.02 -8.94
CA HIS A 98 14.36 1.42 -8.78
C HIS A 98 15.09 1.76 -7.48
N TYR A 99 14.98 0.92 -6.45
CA TYR A 99 15.58 1.13 -5.14
C TYR A 99 16.52 -0.03 -4.74
N PRO A 100 17.52 -0.39 -5.56
CA PRO A 100 18.33 -1.60 -5.37
C PRO A 100 19.24 -1.56 -4.14
N ASN A 101 19.52 -0.35 -3.62
CA ASN A 101 20.35 -0.14 -2.44
C ASN A 101 19.54 -0.12 -1.13
N ASP A 102 18.21 -0.19 -1.23
CA ASP A 102 17.31 -0.26 -0.09
C ASP A 102 17.06 -1.71 0.34
N THR A 103 16.76 -1.89 1.62
CA THR A 103 16.39 -3.20 2.17
C THR A 103 15.06 -3.68 1.59
N ARG A 104 14.78 -4.98 1.76
CA ARG A 104 13.50 -5.58 1.35
C ARG A 104 12.35 -4.98 2.14
N GLU A 105 12.57 -4.69 3.41
CA GLU A 105 11.61 -4.09 4.32
C GLU A 105 11.20 -2.69 3.85
N VAL A 106 12.16 -1.85 3.44
CA VAL A 106 11.89 -0.52 2.89
C VAL A 106 11.15 -0.62 1.56
N GLN A 107 11.60 -1.48 0.65
CA GLN A 107 10.95 -1.69 -0.66
C GLN A 107 9.50 -2.18 -0.51
N ASN A 108 9.24 -3.14 0.40
CA ASN A 108 7.90 -3.64 0.67
C ASN A 108 7.02 -2.57 1.32
N SER A 109 7.58 -1.78 2.25
CA SER A 109 6.86 -0.68 2.89
C SER A 109 6.46 0.39 1.87
N LEU A 110 7.33 0.68 0.90
CA LEU A 110 7.01 1.60 -0.20
C LEU A 110 5.79 1.12 -1.01
N VAL A 111 5.78 -0.16 -1.41
CA VAL A 111 4.66 -0.75 -2.16
C VAL A 111 3.38 -0.73 -1.34
N ASN A 112 3.45 -1.06 -0.05
CA ASN A 112 2.31 -1.03 0.85
C ASN A 112 1.73 0.37 1.01
N TYR A 113 2.57 1.38 1.32
CA TYR A 113 2.11 2.76 1.44
C TYR A 113 1.53 3.30 0.13
N TYR A 114 2.11 2.95 -1.02
CA TYR A 114 1.55 3.33 -2.32
C TYR A 114 0.17 2.68 -2.54
N SER A 115 0.02 1.41 -2.18
CA SER A 115 -1.24 0.66 -2.27
C SER A 115 -2.32 1.27 -1.40
N ASP A 116 -1.99 1.52 -0.13
CA ASP A 116 -2.87 2.15 0.85
C ASP A 116 -3.30 3.55 0.40
N ALA A 117 -2.36 4.36 -0.08
CA ALA A 117 -2.66 5.71 -0.56
C ALA A 117 -3.66 5.69 -1.72
N ALA A 118 -3.47 4.79 -2.69
CA ALA A 118 -4.40 4.64 -3.80
C ALA A 118 -5.82 4.27 -3.32
N VAL A 119 -5.95 3.24 -2.47
CA VAL A 119 -7.25 2.81 -1.94
C VAL A 119 -7.90 3.92 -1.11
N ASN A 120 -7.15 4.58 -0.23
CA ASN A 120 -7.67 5.67 0.61
C ASN A 120 -8.19 6.84 -0.25
N LEU A 121 -7.41 7.31 -1.22
CA LEU A 121 -7.79 8.41 -2.09
C LEU A 121 -9.04 8.09 -2.91
N TRP A 122 -9.10 6.89 -3.48
CA TRP A 122 -10.29 6.43 -4.17
C TRP A 122 -11.50 6.44 -3.24
N ARG A 123 -11.39 5.84 -2.05
CA ARG A 123 -12.50 5.70 -1.09
C ARG A 123 -13.02 7.03 -0.59
N MET A 124 -12.12 7.97 -0.33
CA MET A 124 -12.49 9.29 0.14
C MET A 124 -13.28 10.08 -0.91
N GLY A 125 -13.14 9.75 -2.20
CA GLY A 125 -13.98 10.28 -3.28
C GLY A 125 -15.45 9.83 -3.23
N TYR A 126 -15.78 8.75 -2.50
CA TYR A 126 -17.15 8.24 -2.35
C TYR A 126 -17.78 8.69 -1.02
N LYS A 127 -19.02 9.21 -1.08
CA LYS A 127 -19.66 9.89 0.06
C LYS A 127 -19.91 8.98 1.28
N GLU A 128 -20.45 7.79 1.07
CA GLU A 128 -20.93 6.91 2.15
C GLU A 128 -19.79 6.10 2.80
N SER A 129 -19.00 5.36 2.01
CA SER A 129 -17.83 4.61 2.49
C SER A 129 -16.73 5.52 3.07
N GLY A 130 -16.60 6.72 2.51
CA GLY A 130 -15.58 7.66 2.94
C GLY A 130 -15.75 8.14 4.37
N ASN A 131 -16.95 8.16 4.96
CA ASN A 131 -17.18 8.75 6.30
C ASN A 131 -16.54 7.95 7.44
N ALA A 132 -16.67 6.63 7.42
CA ALA A 132 -16.08 5.78 8.45
C ALA A 132 -14.56 5.75 8.32
N LEU A 133 -14.06 5.58 7.09
CA LEU A 133 -12.62 5.62 6.79
C LEU A 133 -11.99 6.98 7.16
N ARG A 134 -12.72 8.07 6.95
CA ARG A 134 -12.33 9.42 7.39
C ARG A 134 -12.09 9.48 8.89
N GLN A 135 -13.06 9.01 9.68
CA GLN A 135 -12.97 9.04 11.14
C GLN A 135 -11.86 8.14 11.67
N THR A 136 -11.70 6.93 11.10
CA THR A 136 -10.61 6.04 11.51
C THR A 136 -9.24 6.63 11.18
N ARG A 137 -9.06 7.25 10.01
CA ARG A 137 -7.78 7.89 9.64
C ARG A 137 -7.46 9.12 10.47
N ALA A 138 -8.45 9.97 10.77
CA ALA A 138 -8.24 11.11 11.68
C ALA A 138 -7.81 10.67 13.08
N ALA A 139 -8.34 9.54 13.56
CA ALA A 139 -7.90 9.01 14.84
C ALA A 139 -6.47 8.48 14.80
N LEU A 140 -5.87 8.24 13.64
CA LEU A 140 -4.53 7.65 13.52
C LEU A 140 -3.39 8.65 13.46
N VAL A 141 -3.64 9.94 13.71
CA VAL A 141 -2.57 10.95 13.86
C VAL A 141 -1.44 10.35 14.72
N GLY A 142 -0.27 10.23 14.11
CA GLY A 142 0.84 9.42 14.60
C GLY A 142 2.17 10.14 14.49
N ASN A 143 3.21 9.56 15.11
CA ASN A 143 4.56 10.11 15.10
C ASN A 143 5.36 9.72 13.84
N ASP A 144 4.73 9.05 12.88
CA ASP A 144 5.36 8.62 11.63
C ASP A 144 5.32 9.75 10.58
N ASP A 145 6.49 10.18 10.14
CA ASP A 145 6.66 11.19 9.10
C ASP A 145 5.98 10.78 7.77
N VAL A 146 5.96 9.49 7.41
CA VAL A 146 5.27 9.01 6.20
C VAL A 146 3.77 9.18 6.37
N PHE A 147 3.24 8.83 7.54
CA PHE A 147 1.82 9.00 7.86
C PHE A 147 1.41 10.48 7.85
N ASP A 148 2.26 11.38 8.36
CA ASP A 148 2.03 12.82 8.33
C ASP A 148 1.95 13.35 6.89
N VAL A 149 2.86 12.91 6.02
CA VAL A 149 2.85 13.26 4.58
C VAL A 149 1.56 12.76 3.91
N LEU A 150 1.17 11.50 4.14
CA LEU A 150 -0.04 10.93 3.55
C LEU A 150 -1.31 11.60 4.08
N THR A 151 -1.37 11.93 5.37
CA THR A 151 -2.49 12.68 5.96
C THR A 151 -2.59 14.06 5.33
N GLY A 152 -1.47 14.77 5.19
CA GLY A 152 -1.43 16.07 4.52
C GLY A 152 -1.84 16.00 3.04
N LEU A 153 -1.54 14.90 2.34
CA LEU A 153 -2.03 14.63 0.99
C LEU A 153 -3.57 14.51 0.97
N TYR A 154 -4.14 13.70 1.86
CA TYR A 154 -5.59 13.51 1.96
C TYR A 154 -6.31 14.83 2.29
N ASP A 155 -5.77 15.60 3.22
CA ASP A 155 -6.29 16.90 3.63
C ASP A 155 -6.39 17.91 2.46
N ARG A 156 -5.43 17.86 1.52
CA ARG A 156 -5.41 18.77 0.37
C ARG A 156 -6.28 18.30 -0.78
N GLN A 157 -6.35 17.00 -1.03
CA GLN A 157 -7.09 16.48 -2.18
C GLN A 157 -8.61 16.51 -1.94
N ILE A 158 -9.06 16.50 -0.69
CA ILE A 158 -10.49 16.50 -0.38
C ILE A 158 -10.81 17.75 0.46
N PRO A 159 -11.42 18.80 -0.14
CA PRO A 159 -11.70 20.09 0.52
C PRO A 159 -12.47 19.98 1.85
N PHE A 160 -13.22 18.90 2.03
CA PHE A 160 -13.98 18.62 3.25
C PHE A 160 -13.12 18.18 4.44
N PHE A 161 -11.85 17.80 4.24
CA PHE A 161 -10.90 17.48 5.32
C PHE A 161 -10.26 18.72 5.95
N GLN A 162 -10.49 19.92 5.40
CA GLN A 162 -10.05 21.18 6.02
C GLN A 162 -10.72 21.49 7.36
N THR A 163 -11.60 20.60 7.83
CA THR A 163 -12.10 20.64 9.20
C THR A 163 -10.96 20.38 10.20
N PRO A 164 -10.78 21.25 11.22
CA PRO A 164 -9.64 21.22 12.15
C PRO A 164 -9.52 19.97 13.03
N PHE A 165 -10.46 19.04 12.93
CA PHE A 165 -10.43 17.75 13.63
C PHE A 165 -9.55 16.69 12.96
N PHE A 166 -9.20 16.86 11.68
CA PHE A 166 -8.64 15.77 10.86
C PHE A 166 -7.18 15.96 10.47
N SER A 167 -6.66 17.17 10.59
CA SER A 167 -5.26 17.46 10.28
C SER A 167 -4.34 16.93 11.37
N SER A 168 -3.32 16.19 10.97
CA SER A 168 -2.21 15.83 11.86
C SER A 168 -1.67 17.12 12.51
N GLN A 169 -1.77 17.23 13.84
CA GLN A 169 -1.24 18.39 14.57
C GLN A 169 0.27 18.54 14.32
N LYS A 170 0.97 17.42 14.10
CA LYS A 170 2.38 17.38 13.73
C LYS A 170 2.63 17.90 12.31
N TYR A 171 1.80 17.55 11.33
CA TYR A 171 1.83 18.17 10.00
C TYR A 171 1.57 19.68 10.05
N LEU A 172 0.59 20.12 10.86
CA LEU A 172 0.33 21.55 11.03
C LEU A 172 1.50 22.29 11.68
N ALA A 173 2.20 21.64 12.62
CA ALA A 173 3.38 22.20 13.29
C ALA A 173 4.61 22.25 12.37
N ASP A 174 4.85 21.19 11.58
CA ASP A 174 6.02 21.04 10.72
C ASP A 174 5.66 21.16 9.23
N LYS A 175 4.75 22.07 8.89
CA LYS A 175 4.19 22.17 7.53
C LYS A 175 5.28 22.31 6.46
N GLU A 176 6.31 23.13 6.72
CA GLU A 176 7.42 23.33 5.79
C GLU A 176 8.22 22.04 5.50
N LYS A 177 8.35 21.15 6.48
CA LYS A 177 9.04 19.85 6.34
C LYS A 177 8.33 18.93 5.33
N TYR A 178 6.99 18.95 5.32
CA TYR A 178 6.17 18.00 4.56
C TYR A 178 5.53 18.60 3.30
N ASP A 179 5.41 19.93 3.19
CA ASP A 179 4.66 20.61 2.12
C ASP A 179 5.14 20.24 0.71
N TRP A 180 6.46 20.18 0.50
CA TRP A 180 7.03 19.83 -0.80
C TRP A 180 6.74 18.38 -1.18
N ARG A 181 6.82 17.44 -0.22
CA ARG A 181 6.50 16.02 -0.44
C ARG A 181 5.04 15.86 -0.82
N ILE A 182 4.16 16.56 -0.10
CA ILE A 182 2.73 16.53 -0.38
C ILE A 182 2.46 17.07 -1.79
N LYS A 183 3.13 18.16 -2.20
CA LYS A 183 3.03 18.68 -3.58
C LYS A 183 3.50 17.66 -4.62
N GLU A 184 4.61 16.97 -4.39
CA GLU A 184 5.07 15.89 -5.25
C GLU A 184 4.04 14.76 -5.35
N LEU A 185 3.47 14.34 -4.21
CA LEU A 185 2.44 13.31 -4.16
C LEU A 185 1.12 13.72 -4.84
N GLN A 186 0.79 15.03 -4.88
CA GLN A 186 -0.37 15.51 -5.62
C GLN A 186 -0.22 15.36 -7.15
N MET A 187 1.01 15.19 -7.65
CA MET A 187 1.28 14.90 -9.06
C MET A 187 1.22 13.40 -9.40
N VAL A 188 1.06 12.54 -8.40
CA VAL A 188 0.92 11.09 -8.60
C VAL A 188 -0.54 10.76 -8.94
N ASP A 189 -0.77 10.19 -10.12
CA ASP A 189 -2.07 9.66 -10.49
C ASP A 189 -2.20 8.20 -10.02
N PHE A 190 -2.63 8.05 -8.76
CA PHE A 190 -2.82 6.75 -8.13
C PHE A 190 -3.86 5.85 -8.83
N MET A 191 -4.69 6.43 -9.71
CA MET A 191 -5.76 5.71 -10.41
C MET A 191 -5.32 5.22 -11.80
N ASN A 192 -4.17 5.68 -12.31
CA ASN A 192 -3.68 5.32 -13.62
C ASN A 192 -2.93 3.98 -13.62
N THR A 193 -3.68 2.90 -13.80
CA THR A 193 -3.16 1.52 -13.79
C THR A 193 -2.20 1.21 -14.95
N LYS A 194 -2.19 2.02 -16.01
CA LYS A 194 -1.27 1.85 -17.16
C LYS A 194 0.14 2.33 -16.84
N GLN A 195 0.28 3.25 -15.88
CA GLN A 195 1.54 3.90 -15.51
C GLN A 195 1.94 3.67 -14.04
N GLU A 196 1.42 2.62 -13.40
CA GLU A 196 1.63 2.38 -11.96
C GLU A 196 3.10 2.33 -11.55
N MET A 197 3.99 1.78 -12.37
CA MET A 197 5.43 1.75 -12.05
C MET A 197 6.03 3.16 -12.02
N PHE A 198 5.63 4.04 -12.93
CA PHE A 198 6.05 5.44 -12.94
C PHE A 198 5.49 6.19 -11.74
N HIS A 199 4.22 5.95 -11.41
CA HIS A 199 3.58 6.55 -10.24
C HIS A 199 4.17 6.04 -8.91
N LEU A 200 4.53 4.76 -8.83
CA LEU A 200 5.28 4.19 -7.70
C LEU A 200 6.65 4.84 -7.54
N TYR A 201 7.38 5.06 -8.65
CA TYR A 201 8.67 5.75 -8.63
C TYR A 201 8.52 7.20 -8.11
N ARG A 202 7.57 7.97 -8.65
CA ARG A 202 7.27 9.33 -8.18
C ARG A 202 6.87 9.37 -6.71
N PHE A 203 6.07 8.40 -6.30
CA PHE A 203 5.69 8.22 -4.90
C PHE A 203 6.92 7.95 -4.01
N GLY A 204 7.81 7.06 -4.44
CA GLY A 204 9.04 6.74 -3.73
C GLY A 204 10.00 7.92 -3.62
N GLU A 205 10.21 8.71 -4.67
CA GLU A 205 11.02 9.95 -4.59
C GLU A 205 10.53 10.90 -3.48
N ALA A 206 9.22 10.91 -3.21
CA ALA A 206 8.64 11.76 -2.18
C ALA A 206 8.68 11.18 -0.76
N ILE A 207 8.90 9.87 -0.55
CA ILE A 207 8.82 9.26 0.79
C ILE A 207 9.96 8.30 1.18
N ILE A 208 10.83 7.87 0.25
CA ILE A 208 11.77 6.77 0.48
C ILE A 208 12.77 7.07 1.61
N ASP A 209 13.24 8.31 1.74
CA ASP A 209 14.16 8.67 2.83
C ASP A 209 13.48 8.65 4.21
N LEU A 210 12.16 8.86 4.27
CA LEU A 210 11.40 8.70 5.51
C LEU A 210 11.34 7.23 5.89
N LEU A 211 11.07 6.34 4.94
CA LEU A 211 11.08 4.88 5.15
C LEU A 211 12.45 4.39 5.65
N ARG A 212 13.55 4.87 5.05
CA ARG A 212 14.92 4.56 5.49
C ARG A 212 15.17 4.98 6.95
N LYS A 213 14.72 6.17 7.34
CA LYS A 213 14.85 6.66 8.73
C LYS A 213 14.02 5.83 9.71
N GLN A 214 12.83 5.39 9.30
CA GLN A 214 11.98 4.54 10.13
C GLN A 214 12.61 3.17 10.40
N GLU A 215 13.24 2.57 9.38
CA GLU A 215 13.96 1.31 9.53
C GLU A 215 15.15 1.48 10.48
N GLN A 216 15.98 2.50 10.28
CA GLN A 216 17.14 2.79 11.14
C GLN A 216 16.73 3.00 12.60
N SER A 217 15.64 3.75 12.85
CA SER A 217 15.10 3.95 14.20
C SER A 217 14.33 2.76 14.77
N GLY A 218 14.04 1.74 13.96
CA GLY A 218 13.46 0.46 14.38
C GLY A 218 14.50 -0.49 14.95
N THR A 219 15.76 -0.36 14.55
CA THR A 219 16.86 -1.24 14.96
C THR A 219 17.38 -0.97 16.38
N ASP A 220 17.14 0.23 16.93
CA ASP A 220 17.69 0.68 18.22
C ASP A 220 16.78 0.42 19.44
N CYS A 221 15.58 -0.17 19.26
CA CYS A 221 14.63 -0.37 20.37
C CYS A 221 14.02 -1.77 20.37
N ASN A 222 14.85 -2.81 20.47
CA ASN A 222 14.41 -4.21 20.61
C ASN A 222 14.03 -4.57 22.05
N ASN A 223 13.17 -3.79 22.69
CA ASN A 223 12.52 -4.24 23.92
C ASN A 223 11.00 -4.00 23.86
N PRO A 224 10.17 -5.04 23.73
CA PRO A 224 8.72 -4.87 23.69
C PRO A 224 8.13 -4.41 25.03
N PHE A 225 8.95 -4.28 26.10
CA PHE A 225 8.55 -3.80 27.43
C PHE A 225 9.63 -3.03 28.20
N GLY A 226 10.68 -2.49 27.57
CA GLY A 226 11.80 -1.87 28.30
C GLY A 226 12.02 -0.39 27.99
N ASP A 227 12.09 0.40 29.06
CA ASP A 227 12.52 1.80 29.07
C ASP A 227 13.80 1.98 28.26
N CYS A 228 13.72 2.84 27.24
CA CYS A 228 14.89 3.40 26.60
C CYS A 228 15.35 4.58 27.45
N ASP A 229 15.91 4.28 28.63
CA ASP A 229 16.56 5.29 29.46
C ASP A 229 17.81 5.78 28.74
N ASN A 230 17.81 7.05 28.36
CA ASN A 230 18.97 7.93 28.40
C ASN A 230 18.50 9.37 28.22
N GLU A 231 18.09 10.01 29.31
CA GLU A 231 18.41 11.41 29.58
C GLU A 231 18.25 11.67 31.08
N GLU A 232 19.38 11.79 31.79
CA GLU A 232 19.44 12.41 33.11
C GLU A 232 18.97 13.87 32.98
N GLY A 233 17.66 14.07 33.15
CA GLY A 233 17.00 15.36 32.93
C GLY A 233 15.77 15.50 33.80
N ASN A 234 16.01 15.93 35.04
CA ASN A 234 15.06 16.16 36.12
C ASN A 234 13.82 17.01 35.69
N ALA A 235 12.65 16.39 35.40
CA ALA A 235 11.36 17.10 35.37
C ALA A 235 10.12 16.17 35.44
N LYS A 236 9.44 16.25 36.59
CA LYS A 236 8.02 15.96 36.89
C LYS A 236 7.15 15.32 35.77
N SER A 237 6.90 14.03 35.97
CA SER A 237 5.64 13.29 35.73
C SER A 237 4.51 14.04 35.01
N ARG A 238 4.34 13.71 33.72
CA ARG A 238 3.06 13.74 33.00
C ARG A 238 2.94 12.47 32.16
N THR A 239 2.17 11.51 32.69
CA THR A 239 1.46 10.41 32.00
C THR A 239 1.82 10.18 30.52
N ALA A 240 2.87 9.39 30.27
CA ALA A 240 3.08 8.70 29.01
C ALA A 240 2.25 7.41 29.01
N LYS A 241 1.05 7.45 28.40
CA LYS A 241 0.32 6.23 28.04
C LYS A 241 0.96 5.66 26.78
N GLY A 242 1.46 4.44 26.89
CA GLY A 242 2.23 3.72 25.87
C GLY A 242 1.65 3.83 24.47
N GLN A 243 2.41 4.46 23.59
CA GLN A 243 2.24 4.33 22.16
C GLN A 243 2.96 3.06 21.74
N GLN A 244 2.22 1.96 21.63
CA GLN A 244 2.73 0.80 20.90
C GLN A 244 2.99 1.24 19.46
N LYS A 245 4.25 1.16 19.03
CA LYS A 245 4.66 1.38 17.64
C LYS A 245 4.03 0.24 16.85
N ILE A 246 2.90 0.51 16.20
CA ILE A 246 2.22 -0.45 15.33
C ILE A 246 3.11 -0.62 14.10
N GLN A 247 4.09 -1.51 14.18
CA GLN A 247 4.84 -1.95 13.01
C GLN A 247 3.94 -2.90 12.24
N SER A 248 3.56 -2.50 11.01
CA SER A 248 2.91 -3.42 10.10
C SER A 248 3.84 -4.59 9.82
N LYS A 249 3.48 -5.78 10.31
CA LYS A 249 3.95 -7.01 9.68
C LYS A 249 3.38 -6.99 8.27
N ASN A 250 4.20 -6.50 7.36
CA ASN A 250 3.93 -6.40 5.94
C ASN A 250 3.57 -7.79 5.43
N THR A 251 2.52 -7.90 4.62
CA THR A 251 2.17 -9.12 3.91
C THR A 251 3.37 -9.55 3.05
N THR A 252 4.10 -10.58 3.47
CA THR A 252 5.26 -11.09 2.73
C THR A 252 4.79 -12.07 1.65
N PHE A 253 5.60 -12.28 0.61
CA PHE A 253 5.35 -13.28 -0.44
C PHE A 253 5.24 -14.72 0.08
N GLU A 254 5.63 -14.95 1.33
CA GLU A 254 5.69 -16.26 1.99
C GLU A 254 4.31 -16.89 2.18
N ASP A 255 3.25 -16.08 2.27
CA ASP A 255 1.89 -16.54 2.49
C ASP A 255 1.15 -16.93 1.19
N VAL A 256 1.77 -16.78 0.02
CA VAL A 256 1.15 -16.99 -1.29
C VAL A 256 1.29 -18.44 -1.74
N THR A 257 0.18 -19.11 -2.11
CA THR A 257 0.29 -20.48 -2.63
C THR A 257 0.96 -20.51 -4.01
N GLY A 258 1.59 -21.64 -4.34
CA GLY A 258 2.17 -21.82 -5.68
C GLY A 258 1.16 -21.69 -6.82
N GLN A 259 -0.10 -22.04 -6.59
CA GLN A 259 -1.17 -21.94 -7.60
C GLN A 259 -1.58 -20.47 -7.84
N ASP A 260 -1.74 -19.68 -6.79
CA ASP A 260 -2.08 -18.26 -6.90
C ASP A 260 -0.96 -17.51 -7.63
N LEU A 261 0.28 -17.84 -7.30
CA LEU A 261 1.45 -17.28 -7.95
C LEU A 261 1.53 -17.64 -9.44
N GLU A 262 1.25 -18.90 -9.80
CA GLU A 262 1.17 -19.30 -11.21
C GLU A 262 0.05 -18.56 -11.95
N ALA A 263 -1.11 -18.39 -11.33
CA ALA A 263 -2.22 -17.62 -11.91
C ALA A 263 -1.83 -16.16 -12.14
N ALA A 264 -1.18 -15.53 -11.16
CA ALA A 264 -0.65 -14.17 -11.28
C ALA A 264 0.39 -14.04 -12.40
N LEU A 265 1.35 -14.96 -12.47
CA LEU A 265 2.36 -14.98 -13.54
C LEU A 265 1.74 -15.18 -14.92
N ARG A 266 0.68 -15.99 -15.05
CA ARG A 266 -0.09 -16.13 -16.30
C ARG A 266 -0.80 -14.84 -16.70
N GLN A 267 -1.38 -14.14 -15.73
CA GLN A 267 -2.01 -12.85 -15.97
C GLN A 267 -0.98 -11.83 -16.48
N ILE A 268 0.17 -11.72 -15.81
CA ILE A 268 1.28 -10.84 -16.24
C ILE A 268 1.73 -11.20 -17.66
N ALA A 269 1.88 -12.49 -17.97
CA ALA A 269 2.28 -12.94 -19.31
C ALA A 269 1.28 -12.56 -20.42
N THR A 270 0.02 -12.31 -20.06
CA THR A 270 -1.05 -11.92 -20.99
C THR A 270 -1.15 -10.41 -21.14
N GLU A 271 -0.94 -9.66 -20.05
CA GLU A 271 -1.16 -8.21 -20.01
C GLU A 271 0.10 -7.38 -20.28
N ARG A 272 1.28 -7.95 -20.09
CA ARG A 272 2.56 -7.23 -20.14
C ARG A 272 3.49 -7.78 -21.23
N PRO A 273 4.41 -6.95 -21.77
CA PRO A 273 5.42 -7.41 -22.71
C PRO A 273 6.27 -8.56 -22.16
N LEU A 274 6.72 -9.45 -23.05
CA LEU A 274 7.48 -10.64 -22.69
C LEU A 274 8.71 -10.35 -21.81
N TRP A 275 9.45 -9.29 -22.10
CA TRP A 275 10.64 -8.90 -21.34
C TRP A 275 10.28 -8.56 -19.88
N GLN A 276 9.14 -7.92 -19.66
CA GLN A 276 8.67 -7.54 -18.33
C GLN A 276 8.20 -8.77 -17.55
N TYR A 277 7.44 -9.66 -18.21
CA TYR A 277 7.09 -10.96 -17.64
C TYR A 277 8.33 -11.75 -17.19
N GLN A 278 9.36 -11.84 -18.05
CA GLN A 278 10.59 -12.58 -17.73
C GLN A 278 11.34 -11.98 -16.53
N ARG A 279 11.36 -10.65 -16.41
CA ARG A 279 11.95 -9.96 -15.24
C ARG A 279 11.19 -10.29 -13.96
N ILE A 280 9.87 -10.12 -13.95
CA ILE A 280 9.04 -10.42 -12.78
C ILE A 280 9.13 -11.90 -12.40
N LYS A 281 9.12 -12.80 -13.38
CA LYS A 281 9.32 -14.23 -13.14
C LYS A 281 10.65 -14.50 -12.44
N LYS A 282 11.75 -13.91 -12.92
CA LYS A 282 13.08 -14.08 -12.29
C LYS A 282 13.10 -13.52 -10.87
N PHE A 283 12.51 -12.35 -10.64
CA PHE A 283 12.36 -11.75 -9.32
C PHE A 283 11.62 -12.71 -8.36
N VAL A 284 10.47 -13.23 -8.79
CA VAL A 284 9.70 -14.21 -8.01
C VAL A 284 10.51 -15.48 -7.71
N GLU A 285 11.21 -16.03 -8.71
CA GLU A 285 12.03 -17.24 -8.53
C GLU A 285 13.19 -17.01 -7.57
N SER A 286 13.79 -15.80 -7.57
CA SER A 286 14.83 -15.44 -6.60
C SER A 286 14.27 -15.32 -5.18
N GLU A 287 13.09 -14.71 -5.01
CA GLU A 287 12.47 -14.56 -3.68
C GLU A 287 12.07 -15.91 -3.09
N LEU A 288 11.65 -16.87 -3.92
CA LEU A 288 11.18 -18.17 -3.44
C LEU A 288 12.28 -19.24 -3.36
N GLY A 289 13.48 -18.95 -3.89
CA GLY A 289 14.56 -19.94 -4.00
C GLY A 289 14.20 -21.17 -4.85
N LYS A 290 13.14 -21.12 -5.68
CA LYS A 290 12.67 -22.23 -6.51
C LYS A 290 12.14 -21.73 -7.85
N LYS A 291 12.27 -22.58 -8.88
CA LYS A 291 11.73 -22.29 -10.21
C LYS A 291 10.21 -22.39 -10.20
N THR A 292 9.57 -21.51 -10.97
CA THR A 292 8.13 -21.54 -11.23
C THR A 292 7.86 -22.31 -12.52
N SER A 293 6.72 -23.01 -12.57
CA SER A 293 6.24 -23.66 -13.80
C SER A 293 6.14 -22.59 -14.90
N GLY A 294 7.01 -22.69 -15.91
CA GLY A 294 7.06 -21.69 -16.97
C GLY A 294 5.72 -21.62 -17.70
N VAL A 295 5.17 -20.42 -17.85
CA VAL A 295 4.06 -20.20 -18.78
C VAL A 295 4.68 -20.19 -20.17
N GLN A 296 4.29 -21.12 -21.04
CA GLN A 296 4.59 -20.97 -22.46
C GLN A 296 3.84 -19.72 -22.93
N SER A 297 4.55 -18.59 -23.08
CA SER A 297 3.95 -17.39 -23.65
C SER A 297 3.38 -17.79 -25.00
N ARG A 298 2.08 -17.60 -25.23
CA ARG A 298 1.53 -17.71 -26.59
C ARG A 298 2.41 -16.83 -27.47
N GLN A 299 3.11 -17.43 -28.43
CA GLN A 299 3.75 -16.63 -29.47
C GLN A 299 2.68 -15.67 -30.01
N PRO A 300 3.00 -14.38 -30.21
CA PRO A 300 2.03 -13.45 -30.76
C PRO A 300 1.52 -14.06 -32.07
N ALA A 301 0.24 -14.44 -32.08
CA ALA A 301 -0.42 -14.86 -33.30
C ALA A 301 -0.20 -13.72 -34.29
N SER A 302 0.43 -14.01 -35.42
CA SER A 302 0.79 -13.03 -36.46
C SER A 302 -0.38 -12.07 -36.69
N SER A 303 -0.26 -10.85 -36.17
CA SER A 303 -1.29 -9.84 -36.28
C SER A 303 -1.35 -9.36 -37.72
N ARG A 304 -2.43 -9.70 -38.43
CA ARG A 304 -2.89 -8.91 -39.57
C ARG A 304 -3.15 -7.50 -39.05
N MET A 305 -2.29 -6.56 -39.42
CA MET A 305 -2.49 -5.13 -39.15
C MET A 305 -3.78 -4.68 -39.83
N ILE A 306 -4.81 -4.39 -39.03
CA ILE A 306 -5.96 -3.58 -39.42
C ILE A 306 -5.67 -2.18 -38.88
N GLY A 307 -5.74 -1.19 -39.78
CA GLY A 307 -5.11 0.13 -39.64
C GLY A 307 -5.56 0.97 -38.45
N LEU A 308 -4.59 1.66 -37.86
CA LEU A 308 -4.79 2.82 -37.01
C LEU A 308 -4.50 4.07 -37.85
N GLU A 309 -5.42 5.02 -37.82
CA GLU A 309 -5.34 6.31 -38.52
C GLU A 309 -4.18 7.16 -38.01
N GLN A 310 -3.61 8.00 -38.89
CA GLN A 310 -2.37 8.78 -38.67
C GLN A 310 -2.40 9.77 -37.48
N GLY A 311 -3.53 9.99 -36.82
CA GLY A 311 -3.66 10.88 -35.67
C GLY A 311 -3.09 10.32 -34.35
N ASP A 312 -3.21 9.01 -34.11
CA ASP A 312 -2.78 8.35 -32.86
C ASP A 312 -1.26 8.08 -32.78
N LEU A 313 -0.53 8.34 -33.87
CA LEU A 313 0.91 8.12 -33.96
C LEU A 313 1.74 9.29 -33.42
N GLN A 314 1.19 10.50 -33.34
CA GLN A 314 1.96 11.68 -32.89
C GLN A 314 2.10 11.76 -31.36
N TRP A 315 1.05 11.43 -30.60
CA TRP A 315 1.14 11.34 -29.12
C TRP A 315 2.07 10.22 -28.64
N ASN A 316 2.27 9.21 -29.48
CA ASN A 316 3.16 8.08 -29.16
C ASN A 316 4.63 8.40 -29.38
N ASN A 317 5.03 9.36 -30.22
CA ASN A 317 6.45 9.58 -30.50
C ASN A 317 7.19 10.25 -29.34
N GLU A 318 6.59 11.21 -28.63
CA GLU A 318 7.19 11.81 -27.44
C GLU A 318 7.26 10.83 -26.26
N LEU A 319 6.23 10.01 -26.07
CA LEU A 319 6.23 8.91 -25.10
C LEU A 319 7.24 7.83 -25.49
N ILE A 320 7.32 7.43 -26.77
CA ILE A 320 8.29 6.45 -27.28
C ILE A 320 9.72 6.99 -27.13
N ASP A 321 9.96 8.27 -27.39
CA ASP A 321 11.28 8.87 -27.23
C ASP A 321 11.65 9.07 -25.76
N TYR A 322 10.67 9.40 -24.90
CA TYR A 322 10.82 9.34 -23.44
C TYR A 322 11.14 7.91 -22.98
N TYR A 323 10.39 6.90 -23.42
CA TYR A 323 10.65 5.50 -23.09
C TYR A 323 12.00 5.04 -23.63
N LYS A 324 12.39 5.36 -24.86
CA LYS A 324 13.70 5.02 -25.43
C LYS A 324 14.86 5.72 -24.72
N LYS A 325 14.67 6.97 -24.31
CA LYS A 325 15.66 7.77 -23.57
C LYS A 325 15.86 7.21 -22.16
N ASN A 326 14.78 6.83 -21.48
CA ASN A 326 14.83 6.30 -20.12
C ASN A 326 14.97 4.77 -20.06
N GLN A 327 14.80 4.03 -21.17
CA GLN A 327 14.97 2.58 -21.22
C GLN A 327 16.39 2.16 -20.82
N LYS A 328 17.41 2.96 -21.15
CA LYS A 328 18.79 2.73 -20.68
C LYS A 328 19.00 3.03 -19.19
N GLU A 329 18.17 3.89 -18.60
CA GLU A 329 18.17 4.15 -17.15
C GLU A 329 17.29 3.14 -16.38
N TRP A 330 16.34 2.49 -17.05
CA TRP A 330 15.39 1.52 -16.48
C TRP A 330 15.70 0.05 -16.83
N GLU A 331 16.74 -0.17 -17.62
CA GLU A 331 17.52 -1.40 -17.63
C GLU A 331 18.11 -1.55 -16.22
N CYS A 332 17.28 -2.09 -15.32
CA CYS A 332 17.62 -2.56 -13.99
C CYS A 332 19.03 -3.13 -14.06
N THR A 333 19.99 -2.42 -13.47
CA THR A 333 21.42 -2.46 -13.80
C THR A 333 21.95 -3.89 -13.70
N PHE A 334 21.85 -4.66 -14.78
CA PHE A 334 22.28 -6.07 -14.81
C PHE A 334 23.81 -6.19 -14.94
N ILE A 335 24.53 -5.16 -14.53
CA ILE A 335 25.98 -5.06 -14.63
C ILE A 335 26.48 -4.36 -13.36
N LYS A 336 26.81 -5.14 -12.33
CA LYS A 336 28.00 -5.01 -11.47
C LYS A 336 28.00 -6.06 -10.34
N SER A 337 28.03 -7.32 -10.72
CA SER A 337 28.66 -8.38 -9.90
C SER A 337 29.17 -9.49 -10.83
N GLN A 338 30.24 -9.18 -11.54
CA GLN A 338 31.27 -10.16 -11.91
C GLN A 338 32.54 -9.77 -11.17
#